data_AF-A0A7X9PEJ6-F1
#
_entry.id   AF-A0A7X9PEJ6-F1
#
_cell.length_a   1.000
_cell.length_b   1.000
_cell.length_c   1.000
_cell.angle_alpha   90.00
_cell.angle_beta   90.00
_cell.angle_gamma   90.00
#
_symmetry.space_group_name_H-M   'P 1'
#
loop_
_entity.id
_entity.type
_entity.pdbx_description
1 polymer ?
#
loop_
_entity_poly.entity_id
_entity_poly.type
_entity_poly.pdbx_seq_one_letter_code
_entity_poly.pdbx_strand_id
1 'polypeptide(L)' 'MNATDVQPLVEVTRGDIVESIHFGSFVVVDPAGKVIAAAGN' A
#
# COMPACT_ATOMS: atom_id res chain seq x y z
N MET A 1 12.03 -9.88 0.64
CA MET A 1 10.77 -9.31 0.15
C MET A 1 10.29 -10.21 -0.97
N ASN A 2 9.28 -11.02 -0.66
CA ASN A 2 8.54 -11.79 -1.65
C ASN A 2 7.50 -10.86 -2.31
N ALA A 3 7.08 -11.19 -3.52
CA ALA A 3 6.03 -10.42 -4.20
C ALA A 3 4.71 -10.38 -3.39
N THR A 4 4.49 -11.37 -2.52
CA THR A 4 3.34 -11.46 -1.62
C THR A 4 3.43 -10.52 -0.41
N ASP A 5 4.59 -9.90 -0.16
CA ASP A 5 4.80 -9.05 1.02
C ASP A 5 4.27 -7.62 0.82
N VAL A 6 3.95 -7.24 -0.43
CA VAL A 6 3.51 -5.89 -0.81
C VAL A 6 2.09 -5.92 -1.39
N GLN A 7 1.39 -4.81 -1.26
CA GLN A 7 0.03 -4.61 -1.79
C GLN A 7 0.01 -3.44 -2.78
N PRO A 8 -0.91 -3.42 -3.76
CA PRO A 8 -1.12 -2.25 -4.60
C PRO A 8 -1.73 -1.13 -3.74
N LEU A 9 -1.01 -0.02 -3.58
CA LEU A 9 -1.45 1.09 -2.71
C LEU A 9 -2.02 2.27 -3.50
N VAL A 10 -1.49 2.52 -4.70
CA VAL A 10 -1.88 3.66 -5.52
C VAL A 10 -1.87 3.26 -6.99
N GLU A 11 -2.96 3.56 -7.68
CA GLU A 11 -3.08 3.49 -9.13
C GLU A 11 -2.99 4.90 -9.72
N VAL A 12 -2.11 5.09 -10.70
CA VAL A 12 -1.98 6.36 -11.43
C VAL A 12 -2.57 6.17 -12.82
N THR A 13 -3.58 6.97 -13.15
CA THR A 13 -4.31 6.89 -14.41
C THR A 13 -4.09 8.11 -15.30
N ARG A 14 -4.04 7.92 -16.62
CA ARG A 14 -4.11 8.98 -17.63
C ARG A 14 -5.29 8.73 -18.55
N GLY A 15 -6.41 9.40 -18.27
CA GLY A 15 -7.70 9.03 -18.85
C GLY A 15 -8.05 7.61 -18.43
N ASP A 16 -8.37 6.76 -19.40
CA ASP A 16 -8.76 5.36 -19.16
C ASP A 16 -7.56 4.40 -19.05
N ILE A 17 -6.32 4.89 -19.13
CA ILE A 17 -5.10 4.08 -19.06
C ILE A 17 -4.54 4.06 -17.65
N VAL A 18 -4.32 2.86 -17.10
CA VAL A 18 -3.49 2.66 -15.91
C VAL A 18 -2.02 2.77 -16.31
N GLU A 19 -1.37 3.86 -15.90
CA GLU A 19 0.03 4.15 -16.25
C GLU A 19 0.99 3.47 -15.28
N SER A 20 0.65 3.41 -13.98
CA SER A 20 1.43 2.66 -12.99
C SER A 20 0.59 2.25 -11.78
N ILE A 21 1.06 1.21 -11.09
CA ILE A 21 0.57 0.80 -9.77
C ILE A 21 1.76 0.77 -8.82
N HIS A 22 1.71 1.55 -7.75
CA HIS A 22 2.74 1.53 -6.71
C HIS A 22 2.46 0.39 -5.72
N PHE A 23 3.37 -0.58 -5.65
CA PHE A 23 3.33 -1.66 -4.67
C PHE A 23 4.18 -1.31 -3.47
N GLY A 24 3.61 -1.46 -2.28
CA GLY A 24 4.31 -1.22 -1.03
C GLY A 24 3.57 -1.80 0.17
N SER A 25 4.04 -1.42 1.34
CA SER A 25 3.44 -1.83 2.62
C SER A 25 3.39 -0.61 3.54
N PHE A 26 2.36 -0.51 4.36
CA PHE A 26 2.23 0.56 5.35
C PHE A 26 1.61 0.06 6.65
N VAL A 27 1.87 0.79 7.73
CA VAL A 27 1.20 0.63 9.03
C VAL A 27 0.84 1.99 9.59
N VAL A 28 -0.38 2.14 10.07
CA VAL A 28 -0.88 3.31 10.79
C VAL A 28 -1.04 2.91 12.24
N VAL A 29 -0.44 3.68 13.15
CA VAL A 29 -0.50 3.44 14.60
C VAL A 29 -1.02 4.66 15.34
N ASP A 30 -1.65 4.42 16.50
CA ASP A 30 -1.94 5.49 17.46
C ASP A 30 -0.67 5.88 18.28
N PRO A 31 -0.72 6.95 19.10
CA PRO A 31 0.42 7.35 19.93
C PRO A 31 0.86 6.31 20.98
N ALA A 32 -0.01 5.35 21.33
CA ALA A 32 0.32 4.25 22.23
C ALA A 32 0.98 3.07 21.48
N GLY A 33 1.14 3.16 20.16
CA GLY A 33 1.73 2.13 19.30
C GLY A 33 0.73 1.05 18.87
N LYS A 34 -0.57 1.22 19.12
CA LYS A 34 -1.59 0.27 18.67
C LYS A 34 -1.83 0.45 17.16
N VAL A 35 -1.81 -0.65 16.42
CA VAL A 35 -2.13 -0.66 14.99
C VAL A 35 -3.60 -0.29 14.76
N ILE A 36 -3.82 0.73 13.94
CA ILE A 36 -5.14 1.19 13.49
C ILE A 36 -5.46 0.62 12.11
N ALA A 37 -4.48 0.53 11.22
CA ALA A 37 -4.61 -0.04 9.88
C ALA A 37 -3.25 -0.50 9.35
N ALA A 38 -3.24 -1.50 8.47
CA ALA A 38 -2.03 -1.95 7.78
C ALA A 38 -2.39 -2.58 6.43
N ALA A 39 -1.45 -2.56 5.49
CA ALA A 39 -1.49 -3.33 4.25
C ALA A 39 -0.09 -3.78 3.87
N GLY A 40 0.02 -4.98 3.29
CA GLY A 40 1.30 -5.67 3.13
C GLY A 40 1.64 -6.53 4.35
N ASN A 41 2.83 -7.13 4.34
CA ASN A 41 3.23 -8.21 5.24
C ASN A 41 4.63 -7.99 5.83
#